data_AF-A0AB38W835-F1
#
_entry.id   AF-A0AB38W835-F1
#
_cell.length_a   1.000
_cell.length_b   1.000
_cell.length_c   1.000
_cell.angle_alpha   90.00
_cell.angle_beta   90.00
_cell.angle_gamma   90.00
#
_symmetry.space_group_name_H-M   'P 1'
#
loop_
_entity.id
_entity.type
_entity.pdbx_description
1 polymer ?
#
loop_
_entity_poly.entity_id
_entity_poly.type
_entity_poly.pdbx_seq_one_letter_code
_entity_poly.pdbx_strand_id
1 'polypeptide(L)'
;MRAAHLHPSYELVDWKRVGQNKLVALVRSALVRVRLNDGTSSDSNTTTDGALTFDTNESQKALGSTDTQGSGSNSQDFASYILIFKAAPRATWVFERKIKLALPYVKNESGAGDSTTTNSGSLYKTLQDLLVEQPVTPYTPNAGLARVNGVAQDKVHGLESGWDNQRSQKNLTNNPGPKAVTGFKLDKGRAYRKLNEAWPVYEPLDSTKEGKGKDESSWKNSEKTTAENDAPLVGSTGSQMASSTSLGNVGDTTALTPLLRGATTTTTVQLKQTDSNSQDQQKFQKYLNTAQALHQMGVIVPELSQGGWQSQTARHSSTRGLQSAGANRGASLAARTTTTVGVGRRDSTSTTLELPNVITQLYHTSTSQLAYLNGQIVVMGSNAVPSLWYWVVDERTTSGRATWWAKTHLNFGTEVQKNFVENQLGFKSEDNSNTSLTNFKSQGLTQPAYLISGLDVVADHLVFAAFKAGAVGYDMTTDSNASTYNQALTWSTTAGLDSDGGYNNLVTNTAGLNGPINGLFTLLDTFAYVTPVSGMKGGSKNNEEVQTTYPVKSDQKATAKIASLINASPLNSYGDNGDKKAIHLRWKADSSKIFLTIGKLTKAVSLM
;
A
#
# COMPACT_ATOMS: atom_id res chain seq x y z
N MET A 1 14.70 21.36 -8.76
CA MET A 1 15.68 20.48 -9.45
C MET A 1 16.92 21.20 -9.93
N ARG A 2 16.89 21.97 -11.04
CA ARG A 2 18.10 22.54 -11.70
C ARG A 2 19.10 23.22 -10.73
N ALA A 3 18.62 24.04 -9.79
CA ALA A 3 19.45 24.74 -8.79
C ALA A 3 20.19 23.84 -7.78
N ALA A 4 19.85 22.55 -7.68
CA ALA A 4 20.52 21.55 -6.83
C ALA A 4 21.40 20.57 -7.63
N HIS A 5 21.63 20.85 -8.92
CA HIS A 5 22.44 20.05 -9.84
C HIS A 5 22.07 18.55 -9.84
N LEU A 6 20.76 18.27 -9.83
CA LEU A 6 20.21 16.93 -9.97
C LEU A 6 19.75 16.68 -11.41
N HIS A 7 19.80 15.41 -11.81
CA HIS A 7 19.32 14.92 -13.11
C HIS A 7 17.86 15.35 -13.37
N PRO A 8 17.41 15.55 -14.63
CA PRO A 8 16.04 15.96 -14.90
C PRO A 8 14.99 15.07 -14.23
N SER A 9 15.16 13.74 -14.25
CA SER A 9 14.21 12.70 -13.78
C SER A 9 13.74 12.77 -12.33
N TYR A 10 14.15 13.77 -11.56
CA TYR A 10 13.70 13.99 -10.20
C TYR A 10 12.48 14.91 -10.16
N GLU A 11 11.52 14.57 -9.30
CA GLU A 11 10.37 15.42 -8.98
C GLU A 11 10.49 16.02 -7.56
N LEU A 12 9.81 17.15 -7.35
CA LEU A 12 9.61 17.74 -6.02
C LEU A 12 8.35 17.13 -5.40
N VAL A 13 8.45 16.58 -4.20
CA VAL A 13 7.35 15.84 -3.54
C VAL A 13 6.73 16.63 -2.40
N ASP A 14 7.57 17.25 -1.55
CA ASP A 14 7.15 18.10 -0.43
C ASP A 14 8.19 19.20 -0.20
N TRP A 15 7.80 20.30 0.43
CA TRP A 15 8.70 21.39 0.84
C TRP A 15 8.13 22.16 2.03
N LYS A 16 9.02 22.62 2.92
CA LYS A 16 8.69 23.41 4.10
C LYS A 16 9.61 24.62 4.18
N ARG A 17 9.04 25.82 4.35
CA ARG A 17 9.80 27.02 4.72
C ARG A 17 10.06 26.96 6.23
N VAL A 18 11.32 27.11 6.64
CA VAL A 18 11.76 26.98 8.03
C VAL A 18 12.22 28.35 8.52
N GLY A 19 11.40 28.96 9.39
CA GLY A 19 11.56 30.35 9.78
C GLY A 19 11.57 31.30 8.57
N GLN A 20 12.31 32.40 8.65
CA GLN A 20 12.39 33.36 7.55
C GLN A 20 13.41 32.94 6.47
N ASN A 21 14.52 32.30 6.86
CA ASN A 21 15.75 32.26 6.07
C ASN A 21 16.10 30.89 5.46
N LYS A 22 15.34 29.82 5.73
CA LYS A 22 15.62 28.46 5.24
C LYS A 22 14.43 27.86 4.49
N LEU A 23 14.71 27.09 3.45
CA LEU A 23 13.75 26.28 2.71
C LEU A 23 14.30 24.85 2.61
N VAL A 24 13.48 23.89 3.03
CA VAL A 24 13.77 22.45 2.98
C VAL A 24 12.84 21.80 1.97
N ALA A 25 13.37 20.98 1.06
CA ALA A 25 12.60 20.34 0.00
C ALA A 25 12.96 18.86 -0.15
N LEU A 26 11.97 18.00 -0.38
CA LEU A 26 12.13 16.56 -0.60
C LEU A 26 11.96 16.22 -2.08
N VAL A 27 12.93 15.50 -2.65
CA VAL A 27 12.94 15.11 -4.05
C VAL A 27 13.24 13.61 -4.22
N ARG A 28 12.59 12.97 -5.19
CA ARG A 28 12.78 11.55 -5.57
C ARG A 28 12.83 11.41 -7.09
N SER A 29 13.22 10.23 -7.60
CA SER A 29 13.29 10.00 -9.05
C SER A 29 12.70 8.65 -9.46
N ALA A 30 11.88 8.65 -10.53
CA ALA A 30 11.30 7.45 -11.12
C ALA A 30 12.33 6.48 -11.76
N LEU A 31 13.60 6.88 -11.83
CA LEU A 31 14.71 6.02 -12.26
C LEU A 31 15.37 5.24 -11.12
N VAL A 32 15.02 5.48 -9.85
CA VAL A 32 15.54 4.69 -8.72
C VAL A 32 15.17 3.23 -8.86
N ARG A 33 16.11 2.33 -8.56
CA ARG A 33 15.88 0.88 -8.47
C ARG A 33 16.53 0.35 -7.21
N VAL A 34 15.86 -0.60 -6.56
CA VAL A 34 16.25 -1.22 -5.30
C VAL A 34 16.08 -2.73 -5.44
N ARG A 35 16.93 -3.50 -4.76
CA ARG A 35 16.82 -4.96 -4.67
C ARG A 35 17.07 -5.43 -3.24
N LEU A 36 16.45 -6.56 -2.88
CA LEU A 36 16.86 -7.36 -1.74
C LEU A 36 17.81 -8.45 -2.26
N ASN A 37 19.01 -8.57 -1.71
CA ASN A 37 19.84 -9.75 -1.87
C ASN A 37 19.23 -10.84 -0.98
N ASP A 38 18.53 -11.81 -1.57
CA ASP A 38 17.73 -12.82 -0.85
C ASP A 38 18.48 -14.14 -0.58
N GLY A 39 19.78 -14.19 -0.88
CA GLY A 39 20.66 -15.34 -0.64
C GLY A 39 20.84 -16.26 -1.86
N THR A 40 20.28 -15.90 -3.01
CA THR A 40 20.37 -16.69 -4.27
C THR A 40 21.73 -16.64 -4.97
N SER A 41 22.71 -15.90 -4.47
CA SER A 41 24.08 -15.82 -5.03
C SER A 41 25.15 -16.27 -4.02
N SER A 42 26.11 -17.07 -4.50
CA SER A 42 27.21 -17.64 -3.72
C SER A 42 28.29 -16.62 -3.30
N ASP A 43 28.28 -15.42 -3.89
CA ASP A 43 29.51 -14.64 -4.06
C ASP A 43 29.69 -13.51 -3.02
N SER A 44 28.69 -13.23 -2.18
CA SER A 44 28.81 -12.20 -1.12
C SER A 44 29.48 -12.74 0.14
N ASN A 45 30.80 -12.92 0.10
CA ASN A 45 31.60 -13.45 1.21
C ASN A 45 31.85 -12.42 2.36
N THR A 46 30.96 -11.42 2.50
CA THR A 46 31.07 -10.26 3.39
C THR A 46 29.84 -10.12 4.30
N THR A 47 29.91 -10.73 5.49
CA THR A 47 28.80 -10.79 6.47
C THR A 47 28.42 -9.44 7.11
N THR A 48 29.08 -8.36 6.71
CA THR A 48 28.82 -6.96 7.13
C THR A 48 27.79 -6.25 6.27
N ASP A 49 27.62 -6.67 5.01
CA ASP A 49 26.89 -5.89 4.02
C ASP A 49 25.37 -5.94 4.23
N GLY A 50 24.72 -4.83 3.86
CA GLY A 50 23.27 -4.70 3.96
C GLY A 50 22.58 -5.44 2.81
N ALA A 51 21.59 -6.26 3.13
CA ALA A 51 20.86 -7.02 2.08
C ALA A 51 20.04 -6.12 1.15
N LEU A 52 19.67 -4.91 1.57
CA LEU A 52 19.02 -3.91 0.71
C LEU A 52 20.07 -3.03 0.02
N THR A 53 20.07 -3.06 -1.32
CA THR A 53 20.98 -2.26 -2.15
C THR A 53 20.24 -1.52 -3.27
N PHE A 54 20.79 -0.38 -3.73
CA PHE A 54 20.31 0.29 -4.93
C PHE A 54 20.85 -0.43 -6.18
N ASP A 55 19.97 -0.79 -7.11
CA ASP A 55 20.38 -1.45 -8.36
C ASP A 55 20.73 -0.39 -9.42
N THR A 56 21.99 0.03 -9.41
CA THR A 56 22.47 1.06 -10.34
C THR A 56 22.41 0.58 -11.81
N ASN A 57 22.47 -0.74 -12.06
CA ASN A 57 22.44 -1.28 -13.42
C ASN A 57 21.02 -1.22 -14.01
N GLU A 58 20.01 -1.67 -13.25
CA GLU A 58 18.60 -1.52 -13.65
C GLU A 58 18.18 -0.05 -13.72
N SER A 59 18.76 0.84 -12.91
CA SER A 59 18.55 2.29 -13.02
C SER A 59 19.06 2.87 -14.37
N GLN A 60 20.23 2.45 -14.86
CA GLN A 60 20.75 2.91 -16.16
C GLN A 60 19.98 2.28 -17.33
N LYS A 61 19.63 1.00 -17.22
CA LYS A 61 18.73 0.31 -18.17
C LYS A 61 17.37 1.02 -18.26
N ALA A 62 16.83 1.50 -17.14
CA ALA A 62 15.59 2.30 -17.09
C ALA A 62 15.73 3.72 -17.64
N LEU A 63 16.93 4.32 -17.61
CA LEU A 63 17.26 5.57 -18.30
C LEU A 63 17.30 5.39 -19.83
N GLY A 64 17.56 4.17 -20.30
CA GLY A 64 17.69 3.83 -21.71
C GLY A 64 19.11 4.04 -22.28
N SER A 65 20.13 4.13 -21.42
CA SER A 65 21.53 4.11 -21.89
C SER A 65 21.92 2.68 -22.30
N THR A 66 22.19 2.47 -23.59
CA THR A 66 22.73 1.22 -24.14
C THR A 66 24.15 0.91 -23.68
N ASP A 67 24.84 1.92 -23.13
CA ASP A 67 26.27 1.90 -22.86
C ASP A 67 26.61 1.16 -21.56
N THR A 68 26.60 -0.17 -21.65
CA THR A 68 27.46 -0.99 -20.78
C THR A 68 28.93 -0.63 -21.06
N GLN A 69 29.49 0.24 -20.22
CA GLN A 69 30.82 0.88 -20.35
C GLN A 69 30.95 2.02 -21.39
N GLY A 70 30.14 3.07 -21.26
CA GLY A 70 30.37 4.38 -21.89
C GLY A 70 31.04 5.38 -20.94
N SER A 71 32.32 5.71 -21.18
CA SER A 71 33.07 6.67 -20.34
C SER A 71 32.67 8.13 -20.62
N GLY A 72 31.59 8.61 -20.01
CA GLY A 72 31.20 10.03 -20.10
C GLY A 72 30.00 10.49 -19.27
N SER A 73 29.12 9.59 -18.84
CA SER A 73 27.97 9.91 -17.98
C SER A 73 28.19 9.42 -16.54
N ASN A 74 27.96 10.30 -15.56
CA ASN A 74 28.15 9.95 -14.14
C ASN A 74 27.12 8.91 -13.70
N SER A 75 27.59 7.72 -13.33
CA SER A 75 26.71 6.67 -12.82
C SER A 75 26.13 7.04 -11.46
N GLN A 76 24.82 6.82 -11.28
CA GLN A 76 24.08 7.25 -10.09
C GLN A 76 22.93 6.27 -9.79
N ASP A 77 22.60 6.12 -8.51
CA ASP A 77 21.52 5.26 -8.03
C ASP A 77 20.13 5.94 -8.02
N PHE A 78 20.06 7.22 -8.36
CA PHE A 78 18.84 8.03 -8.37
C PHE A 78 18.07 8.07 -7.03
N ALA A 79 18.76 7.80 -5.91
CA ALA A 79 18.20 7.86 -4.56
C ALA A 79 17.55 9.22 -4.26
N SER A 80 16.53 9.23 -3.40
CA SER A 80 15.85 10.45 -2.94
C SER A 80 16.77 11.33 -2.09
N TYR A 81 16.56 12.65 -2.13
CA TYR A 81 17.33 13.63 -1.36
C TYR A 81 16.42 14.62 -0.63
N ILE A 82 16.86 15.04 0.55
CA ILE A 82 16.47 16.33 1.14
C ILE A 82 17.42 17.40 0.57
N LEU A 83 16.89 18.54 0.19
CA LEU A 83 17.62 19.70 -0.31
C LEU A 83 17.46 20.86 0.68
N ILE A 84 18.56 21.53 1.02
CA ILE A 84 18.58 22.72 1.88
C ILE A 84 18.94 23.94 1.04
N PHE A 85 18.15 24.99 1.17
CA PHE A 85 18.36 26.30 0.56
C PHE A 85 18.34 27.41 1.61
N LYS A 86 19.23 28.38 1.50
CA LYS A 86 19.16 29.66 2.23
C LYS A 86 18.42 30.72 1.41
N ALA A 87 17.75 31.62 2.10
CA ALA A 87 17.19 32.82 1.50
C ALA A 87 18.31 33.76 1.02
N ALA A 88 18.02 34.49 -0.05
CA ALA A 88 18.88 35.53 -0.62
C ALA A 88 18.02 36.74 -1.04
N PRO A 89 18.64 37.92 -1.28
CA PRO A 89 17.91 39.14 -1.62
C PRO A 89 16.96 39.00 -2.81
N ARG A 90 15.95 39.88 -2.88
CA ARG A 90 14.89 39.86 -3.91
C ARG A 90 14.05 38.56 -3.88
N ALA A 91 13.84 37.99 -2.70
CA ALA A 91 13.08 36.75 -2.47
C ALA A 91 13.61 35.55 -3.26
N THR A 92 14.93 35.45 -3.41
CA THR A 92 15.59 34.34 -4.11
C THR A 92 16.09 33.27 -3.12
N TRP A 93 16.44 32.09 -3.65
CA TRP A 93 16.93 30.96 -2.86
C TRP A 93 18.24 30.44 -3.45
N VAL A 94 19.24 30.25 -2.58
CA VAL A 94 20.56 29.69 -2.95
C VAL A 94 20.67 28.30 -2.35
N PHE A 95 21.01 27.31 -3.19
CA PHE A 95 21.24 25.93 -2.76
C PHE A 95 22.49 25.84 -1.87
N GLU A 96 22.39 25.11 -0.77
CA GLU A 96 23.50 24.91 0.16
C GLU A 96 24.02 23.48 0.16
N ARG A 97 23.12 22.50 0.29
CA ARG A 97 23.48 21.08 0.39
C ARG A 97 22.32 20.16 0.06
N LYS A 98 22.64 18.90 -0.23
CA LYS A 98 21.69 17.79 -0.32
C LYS A 98 22.10 16.66 0.62
N ILE A 99 21.11 15.97 1.18
CA ILE A 99 21.25 14.87 2.14
C ILE A 99 20.56 13.65 1.54
N LYS A 100 21.29 12.56 1.35
CA LYS A 100 20.79 11.34 0.70
C LYS A 100 19.94 10.51 1.66
N LEU A 101 18.78 10.06 1.20
CA LEU A 101 17.91 9.14 1.92
C LEU A 101 18.34 7.70 1.61
N ALA A 102 19.29 7.17 2.38
CA ALA A 102 19.80 5.82 2.20
C ALA A 102 18.81 4.76 2.72
N LEU A 103 18.88 3.56 2.13
CA LEU A 103 18.07 2.41 2.51
C LEU A 103 18.23 2.06 4.01
N PRO A 104 17.19 1.52 4.66
CA PRO A 104 17.31 0.98 6.01
C PRO A 104 18.29 -0.19 6.07
N TYR A 105 18.97 -0.37 7.20
CA TYR A 105 19.88 -1.50 7.37
C TYR A 105 19.14 -2.79 7.75
N VAL A 106 19.53 -3.87 7.10
CA VAL A 106 19.23 -5.25 7.46
C VAL A 106 20.47 -6.07 7.09
N LYS A 107 21.02 -6.83 8.05
CA LYS A 107 22.21 -7.67 7.82
C LYS A 107 21.85 -8.78 6.83
N ASN A 108 22.71 -9.07 5.86
CA ASN A 108 22.59 -10.28 5.05
C ASN A 108 22.97 -11.51 5.89
N GLU A 109 22.08 -12.51 5.95
CA GLU A 109 22.34 -13.78 6.62
C GLU A 109 22.52 -14.85 5.55
N SER A 110 23.78 -15.14 5.20
CA SER A 110 24.13 -16.27 4.35
C SER A 110 23.68 -17.59 4.99
N GLY A 111 23.32 -18.56 4.15
CA GLY A 111 22.72 -19.81 4.60
C GLY A 111 23.59 -20.63 5.56
N ALA A 112 22.92 -21.45 6.38
CA ALA A 112 23.53 -22.40 7.33
C ALA A 112 24.35 -21.80 8.50
N GLY A 113 23.68 -21.03 9.35
CA GLY A 113 23.85 -21.15 10.81
C GLY A 113 25.10 -20.55 11.45
N ASP A 114 25.03 -19.26 11.81
CA ASP A 114 25.71 -18.79 13.02
C ASP A 114 24.86 -19.16 14.24
N SER A 115 25.15 -20.32 14.82
CA SER A 115 24.42 -20.88 15.97
C SER A 115 24.97 -20.41 17.32
N THR A 116 25.66 -19.26 17.38
CA THR A 116 26.44 -18.84 18.56
C THR A 116 25.87 -17.65 19.35
N THR A 117 24.84 -16.96 18.85
CA THR A 117 24.15 -15.89 19.60
C THR A 117 22.67 -16.20 19.85
N THR A 118 22.26 -16.10 21.11
CA THR A 118 20.95 -16.53 21.61
C THR A 118 19.79 -15.59 21.22
N ASN A 119 18.67 -16.17 20.80
CA ASN A 119 17.30 -15.63 20.91
C ASN A 119 16.95 -14.30 20.22
N SER A 120 17.86 -13.67 19.46
CA SER A 120 17.56 -12.47 18.67
C SER A 120 16.89 -12.82 17.34
N GLY A 121 15.66 -12.37 17.11
CA GLY A 121 14.94 -12.60 15.86
C GLY A 121 15.51 -11.86 14.65
N SER A 122 15.40 -12.49 13.47
CA SER A 122 15.93 -12.01 12.20
C SER A 122 14.85 -11.35 11.35
N LEU A 123 14.95 -10.03 11.20
CA LEU A 123 14.17 -9.30 10.21
C LEU A 123 14.47 -9.78 8.78
N TYR A 124 15.70 -10.21 8.50
CA TYR A 124 16.10 -10.65 7.15
C TYR A 124 15.26 -11.85 6.69
N LYS A 125 15.09 -12.86 7.56
CA LYS A 125 14.20 -14.01 7.30
C LYS A 125 12.76 -13.59 7.05
N THR A 126 12.24 -12.59 7.79
CA THR A 126 10.91 -12.04 7.49
C THR A 126 10.85 -11.40 6.11
N LEU A 127 11.86 -10.63 5.70
CA LEU A 127 11.89 -9.97 4.39
C LEU A 127 12.00 -10.95 3.21
N GLN A 128 12.65 -12.11 3.39
CA GLN A 128 12.72 -13.16 2.36
C GLN A 128 11.34 -13.74 1.99
N ASP A 129 10.41 -13.84 2.95
CA ASP A 129 9.05 -14.33 2.74
C ASP A 129 7.96 -13.25 2.81
N LEU A 130 8.32 -11.97 2.93
CA LEU A 130 7.36 -10.89 3.10
C LEU A 130 6.53 -10.68 1.82
N LEU A 131 5.23 -11.00 1.91
CA LEU A 131 4.25 -10.65 0.88
C LEU A 131 3.66 -9.26 1.12
N VAL A 132 3.53 -8.45 0.08
CA VAL A 132 2.85 -7.15 0.12
C VAL A 132 1.78 -7.05 -0.96
N GLU A 133 0.57 -6.66 -0.57
CA GLU A 133 -0.56 -6.41 -1.48
C GLU A 133 -0.27 -5.26 -2.45
N GLN A 134 -0.74 -5.36 -3.70
CA GLN A 134 -0.72 -4.23 -4.63
C GLN A 134 -1.52 -3.02 -4.07
N PRO A 135 -1.08 -1.76 -4.27
CA PRO A 135 -1.73 -0.58 -3.72
C PRO A 135 -3.24 -0.51 -4.00
N VAL A 136 -4.06 -0.13 -3.01
CA VAL A 136 -5.51 0.07 -3.23
C VAL A 136 -5.74 1.40 -3.95
N THR A 137 -6.27 1.33 -5.17
CA THR A 137 -6.46 2.49 -6.03
C THR A 137 -7.80 3.19 -5.75
N PRO A 138 -7.99 4.45 -6.16
CA PRO A 138 -9.30 5.11 -6.13
C PRO A 138 -10.39 4.38 -6.94
N TYR A 139 -10.01 3.46 -7.84
CA TYR A 139 -10.93 2.70 -8.69
C TYR A 139 -11.18 1.27 -8.21
N THR A 140 -10.43 0.76 -7.21
CA THR A 140 -10.62 -0.59 -6.66
C THR A 140 -12.07 -0.76 -6.19
N PRO A 141 -12.86 -1.72 -6.73
CA PRO A 141 -14.25 -1.94 -6.31
C PRO A 141 -14.33 -2.69 -4.97
N ASN A 142 -15.54 -2.85 -4.41
CA ASN A 142 -15.71 -3.55 -3.12
C ASN A 142 -15.49 -5.05 -3.27
N ALA A 143 -16.05 -5.67 -4.32
CA ALA A 143 -15.74 -7.06 -4.67
C ALA A 143 -14.25 -7.24 -5.01
N GLY A 144 -13.60 -6.23 -5.59
CA GLY A 144 -12.15 -6.20 -5.80
C GLY A 144 -11.34 -6.35 -4.51
N LEU A 145 -11.82 -5.84 -3.36
CA LEU A 145 -11.17 -6.09 -2.05
C LEU A 145 -11.57 -7.43 -1.40
N ALA A 146 -12.76 -7.95 -1.69
CA ALA A 146 -13.33 -9.13 -1.04
C ALA A 146 -12.63 -10.42 -1.49
N ARG A 147 -12.09 -11.21 -0.55
CA ARG A 147 -11.48 -12.52 -0.81
C ARG A 147 -12.35 -13.64 -0.24
N VAL A 148 -12.26 -14.84 -0.82
CA VAL A 148 -12.94 -16.03 -0.29
C VAL A 148 -12.50 -16.26 1.16
N ASN A 149 -13.47 -16.56 2.05
CA ASN A 149 -13.19 -16.80 3.47
C ASN A 149 -12.21 -17.95 3.67
N GLY A 150 -11.39 -17.81 4.72
CA GLY A 150 -10.58 -18.91 5.23
C GLY A 150 -11.43 -20.00 5.87
N VAL A 151 -10.79 -21.10 6.23
CA VAL A 151 -11.42 -22.24 6.91
C VAL A 151 -11.90 -21.83 8.32
N ALA A 152 -12.95 -22.47 8.82
CA ALA A 152 -13.45 -22.26 10.20
C ALA A 152 -12.50 -22.85 11.25
N GLN A 153 -12.49 -22.29 12.46
CA GLN A 153 -11.51 -22.70 13.48
C GLN A 153 -11.71 -24.14 13.97
N ASP A 154 -12.94 -24.65 14.01
CA ASP A 154 -13.21 -26.06 14.33
C ASP A 154 -12.47 -27.01 13.37
N LYS A 155 -12.50 -26.75 12.06
CA LYS A 155 -11.77 -27.51 11.05
C LYS A 155 -10.25 -27.25 11.02
N VAL A 156 -9.76 -26.16 11.60
CA VAL A 156 -8.32 -25.97 11.81
C VAL A 156 -7.84 -26.81 13.01
N HIS A 157 -8.64 -26.95 14.06
CA HIS A 157 -8.27 -27.72 15.25
C HIS A 157 -8.70 -29.21 15.21
N GLY A 158 -9.53 -29.60 14.22
CA GLY A 158 -10.02 -30.97 14.02
C GLY A 158 -11.17 -31.35 14.96
N LEU A 159 -12.14 -30.44 15.12
CA LEU A 159 -13.18 -30.47 16.15
C LEU A 159 -14.61 -30.39 15.60
N GLU A 160 -14.85 -30.47 14.28
CA GLU A 160 -16.14 -30.13 13.65
C GLU A 160 -17.37 -30.87 14.20
N SER A 161 -17.19 -32.07 14.76
CA SER A 161 -18.22 -32.90 15.40
C SER A 161 -18.07 -33.03 16.93
N GLY A 162 -17.02 -32.46 17.51
CA GLY A 162 -16.63 -32.65 18.93
C GLY A 162 -16.43 -31.37 19.73
N TRP A 163 -16.62 -30.18 19.12
CA TRP A 163 -16.26 -28.87 19.66
C TRP A 163 -16.56 -28.67 21.15
N ASP A 164 -17.83 -28.72 21.57
CA ASP A 164 -18.20 -28.39 22.96
C ASP A 164 -17.59 -29.34 24.00
N ASN A 165 -17.31 -30.60 23.62
CA ASN A 165 -16.71 -31.61 24.48
C ASN A 165 -15.16 -31.56 24.49
N GLN A 166 -14.53 -30.99 23.47
CA GLN A 166 -13.08 -31.09 23.23
C GLN A 166 -12.35 -29.74 23.16
N ARG A 167 -13.05 -28.60 23.01
CA ARG A 167 -12.44 -27.26 22.89
C ARG A 167 -11.49 -26.92 24.04
N SER A 168 -11.83 -27.31 25.27
CA SER A 168 -10.98 -27.08 26.44
C SER A 168 -9.64 -27.84 26.37
N GLN A 169 -9.59 -29.00 25.71
CA GLN A 169 -8.35 -29.76 25.44
C GLN A 169 -7.49 -29.13 24.32
N LYS A 170 -7.97 -28.07 23.66
CA LYS A 170 -7.27 -27.31 22.60
C LYS A 170 -7.03 -25.84 22.98
N ASN A 171 -7.14 -25.48 24.26
CA ASN A 171 -7.05 -24.11 24.78
C ASN A 171 -8.11 -23.17 24.17
N LEU A 172 -9.31 -23.70 23.97
CA LEU A 172 -10.50 -23.01 23.46
C LEU A 172 -11.69 -23.16 24.44
N THR A 173 -11.39 -23.28 25.74
CA THR A 173 -12.40 -23.38 26.82
C THR A 173 -13.46 -22.29 26.68
N ASN A 174 -14.73 -22.70 26.78
CA ASN A 174 -15.92 -21.84 26.60
C ASN A 174 -16.04 -21.04 25.30
N ASN A 175 -15.17 -21.25 24.29
CA ASN A 175 -15.28 -20.52 23.03
C ASN A 175 -16.60 -20.88 22.29
N PRO A 176 -17.48 -19.89 22.01
CA PRO A 176 -18.80 -20.14 21.44
C PRO A 176 -18.81 -20.16 19.91
N GLY A 177 -17.68 -19.91 19.23
CA GLY A 177 -17.63 -19.64 17.80
C GLY A 177 -16.90 -20.70 16.96
N PRO A 178 -17.31 -21.99 16.92
CA PRO A 178 -16.63 -23.02 16.13
C PRO A 178 -16.48 -22.63 14.65
N LYS A 179 -17.50 -21.98 14.10
CA LYS A 179 -17.56 -21.53 12.70
C LYS A 179 -16.88 -20.16 12.46
N ALA A 180 -16.20 -19.59 13.45
CA ALA A 180 -15.45 -18.35 13.28
C ALA A 180 -14.32 -18.52 12.25
N VAL A 181 -14.24 -17.59 11.29
CA VAL A 181 -13.39 -17.70 10.11
C VAL A 181 -11.94 -17.35 10.44
N THR A 182 -11.01 -18.27 10.20
CA THR A 182 -9.57 -18.11 10.51
C THR A 182 -8.80 -17.17 9.58
N GLY A 183 -9.41 -16.69 8.49
CA GLY A 183 -8.80 -15.67 7.62
C GLY A 183 -9.41 -15.53 6.23
N PHE A 184 -8.56 -15.49 5.21
CA PHE A 184 -8.97 -15.40 3.80
C PHE A 184 -7.98 -16.13 2.88
N LYS A 185 -8.47 -16.72 1.78
CA LYS A 185 -7.64 -17.47 0.82
C LYS A 185 -6.81 -16.54 -0.08
N LEU A 186 -5.66 -17.05 -0.54
CA LEU A 186 -4.62 -16.33 -1.28
C LEU A 186 -4.37 -16.89 -2.69
N ASP A 187 -5.21 -17.81 -3.17
CA ASP A 187 -5.15 -18.40 -4.52
C ASP A 187 -5.75 -17.49 -5.60
N LYS A 188 -6.57 -16.49 -5.20
CA LYS A 188 -7.29 -15.55 -6.06
C LYS A 188 -7.18 -14.12 -5.54
N GLY A 189 -7.67 -13.19 -6.36
CA GLY A 189 -7.79 -11.78 -6.04
C GLY A 189 -6.55 -10.95 -6.30
N ARG A 190 -6.60 -9.69 -5.83
CA ARG A 190 -5.53 -8.69 -5.99
C ARG A 190 -4.18 -9.25 -5.54
N ALA A 191 -3.15 -8.95 -6.32
CA ALA A 191 -1.81 -9.51 -6.20
C ALA A 191 -1.18 -9.25 -4.83
N TYR A 192 -0.59 -10.31 -4.26
CA TYR A 192 0.40 -10.25 -3.19
C TYR A 192 1.74 -10.67 -3.78
N ARG A 193 2.81 -9.94 -3.47
CA ARG A 193 4.12 -10.13 -4.11
C ARG A 193 5.26 -10.05 -3.10
N LYS A 194 6.31 -10.85 -3.31
CA LYS A 194 7.59 -10.74 -2.58
C LYS A 194 8.33 -9.47 -2.97
N LEU A 195 9.30 -9.06 -2.16
CA LEU A 195 10.02 -7.78 -2.31
C LEU A 195 10.76 -7.62 -3.65
N ASN A 196 11.25 -8.70 -4.25
CA ASN A 196 11.92 -8.70 -5.56
C ASN A 196 10.97 -8.94 -6.75
N GLU A 197 9.72 -9.34 -6.50
CA GLU A 197 8.69 -9.50 -7.55
C GLU A 197 8.04 -8.15 -7.91
N ALA A 198 7.23 -8.11 -8.96
CA ALA A 198 6.50 -6.92 -9.40
C ALA A 198 4.97 -7.05 -9.22
N TRP A 199 4.32 -5.95 -8.83
CA TRP A 199 2.86 -5.84 -8.91
C TRP A 199 2.41 -5.61 -10.35
N PRO A 200 1.24 -6.15 -10.77
CA PRO A 200 0.62 -5.77 -12.03
C PRO A 200 -0.01 -4.37 -11.99
N VAL A 201 -0.15 -3.73 -13.15
CA VAL A 201 -1.02 -2.54 -13.32
C VAL A 201 -2.52 -2.88 -13.28
N TYR A 202 -2.85 -4.17 -13.40
CA TYR A 202 -4.19 -4.72 -13.42
C TYR A 202 -4.67 -5.07 -12.01
N GLU A 203 -5.95 -4.86 -11.71
CA GLU A 203 -6.59 -5.40 -10.50
C GLU A 203 -7.98 -5.98 -10.81
N PRO A 204 -8.40 -7.07 -10.13
CA PRO A 204 -9.68 -7.72 -10.43
C PRO A 204 -10.88 -6.91 -9.94
N LEU A 205 -11.97 -6.98 -10.72
CA LEU A 205 -13.27 -6.44 -10.36
C LEU A 205 -13.90 -7.21 -9.18
N ASP A 206 -13.63 -8.50 -9.09
CA ASP A 206 -14.09 -9.40 -8.03
C ASP A 206 -12.98 -10.37 -7.61
N SER A 207 -12.38 -10.12 -6.45
CA SER A 207 -11.29 -10.93 -5.88
C SER A 207 -11.75 -12.28 -5.31
N THR A 208 -13.06 -12.59 -5.32
CA THR A 208 -13.56 -13.94 -5.02
C THR A 208 -13.51 -14.87 -6.23
N LYS A 209 -13.37 -14.31 -7.45
CA LYS A 209 -13.44 -15.05 -8.73
C LYS A 209 -12.15 -14.94 -9.56
N GLU A 210 -11.65 -13.72 -9.74
CA GLU A 210 -10.57 -13.39 -10.66
C GLU A 210 -9.26 -13.07 -9.91
N GLY A 211 -8.15 -12.92 -10.64
CA GLY A 211 -6.82 -12.74 -10.09
C GLY A 211 -6.17 -14.03 -9.59
N LYS A 212 -4.97 -13.90 -8.99
CA LYS A 212 -4.13 -15.02 -8.54
C LYS A 212 -3.55 -14.86 -7.13
N GLY A 213 -3.89 -13.79 -6.42
CA GLY A 213 -3.42 -13.55 -5.05
C GLY A 213 -1.89 -13.61 -4.96
N LYS A 214 -1.34 -14.56 -4.20
CA LYS A 214 0.11 -14.76 -4.05
C LYS A 214 0.77 -15.63 -5.13
N ASP A 215 0.02 -16.22 -6.06
CA ASP A 215 0.58 -17.07 -7.11
C ASP A 215 1.10 -16.21 -8.27
N GLU A 216 2.37 -15.84 -8.17
CA GLU A 216 3.09 -15.06 -9.18
C GLU A 216 3.42 -15.88 -10.45
N SER A 217 3.58 -17.20 -10.31
CA SER A 217 3.87 -18.12 -11.41
C SER A 217 2.66 -18.28 -12.32
N SER A 218 1.48 -18.61 -11.78
CA SER A 218 0.24 -18.66 -12.57
C SER A 218 -0.17 -17.28 -13.09
N TRP A 219 0.28 -16.20 -12.45
CA TRP A 219 0.12 -14.86 -13.01
C TRP A 219 0.96 -14.68 -14.28
N LYS A 220 2.29 -14.90 -14.21
CA LYS A 220 3.19 -14.77 -15.38
C LYS A 220 2.82 -15.70 -16.53
N ASN A 221 2.48 -16.96 -16.23
CA ASN A 221 2.39 -18.01 -17.23
C ASN A 221 1.06 -18.02 -18.01
N SER A 222 -0.02 -17.39 -17.50
CA SER A 222 -1.33 -17.38 -18.18
C SER A 222 -2.26 -16.23 -17.81
N GLU A 223 -2.34 -15.81 -16.54
CA GLU A 223 -3.32 -14.80 -16.16
C GLU A 223 -2.96 -13.38 -16.65
N LYS A 224 -1.66 -13.07 -16.76
CA LYS A 224 -1.15 -11.78 -17.27
C LYS A 224 -1.75 -11.46 -18.64
N THR A 225 -1.69 -12.40 -19.58
CA THR A 225 -2.22 -12.20 -20.94
C THR A 225 -3.75 -12.16 -20.97
N THR A 226 -4.42 -12.82 -20.02
CA THR A 226 -5.88 -12.72 -19.84
C THR A 226 -6.28 -11.30 -19.39
N ALA A 227 -5.54 -10.73 -18.42
CA ALA A 227 -5.76 -9.36 -17.96
C ALA A 227 -5.34 -8.28 -18.99
N GLU A 228 -4.27 -8.51 -19.76
CA GLU A 228 -3.85 -7.63 -20.86
C GLU A 228 -4.89 -7.53 -21.97
N ASN A 229 -5.57 -8.65 -22.29
CA ASN A 229 -6.63 -8.70 -23.30
C ASN A 229 -7.97 -8.13 -22.81
N ASP A 230 -8.36 -8.41 -21.56
CA ASP A 230 -9.59 -7.87 -20.95
C ASP A 230 -9.50 -6.37 -20.69
N ALA A 231 -8.37 -5.90 -20.14
CA ALA A 231 -8.19 -4.53 -19.66
C ALA A 231 -7.00 -3.79 -20.32
N PRO A 232 -6.98 -3.62 -21.65
CA PRO A 232 -5.88 -2.98 -22.36
C PRO A 232 -5.66 -1.52 -21.92
N LEU A 233 -4.43 -1.02 -22.03
CA LEU A 233 -4.16 0.41 -21.89
C LEU A 233 -4.75 1.16 -23.10
N VAL A 234 -5.26 2.38 -22.90
CA VAL A 234 -5.79 3.22 -23.98
C VAL A 234 -4.66 3.58 -24.97
N GLY A 235 -4.70 2.95 -26.15
CA GLY A 235 -3.77 3.24 -27.25
C GLY A 235 -4.02 4.63 -27.86
N SER A 236 -2.95 5.30 -28.31
CA SER A 236 -2.98 6.69 -28.81
C SER A 236 -3.69 6.91 -30.15
N THR A 237 -4.48 5.94 -30.61
CA THR A 237 -5.23 5.94 -31.87
C THR A 237 -6.74 5.77 -31.69
N GLY A 238 -7.22 5.56 -30.45
CA GLY A 238 -8.65 5.43 -30.14
C GLY A 238 -9.10 6.40 -29.06
N SER A 239 -10.10 7.24 -29.37
CA SER A 239 -10.75 8.12 -28.39
C SER A 239 -11.65 7.33 -27.43
N GLN A 240 -11.03 6.60 -26.50
CA GLN A 240 -11.71 5.84 -25.43
C GLN A 240 -11.42 6.43 -24.03
N MET A 241 -11.38 7.76 -23.92
CA MET A 241 -11.82 8.39 -22.67
C MET A 241 -13.34 8.55 -22.73
N ALA A 242 -14.06 7.80 -21.89
CA ALA A 242 -15.43 8.12 -21.51
C ALA A 242 -15.43 9.32 -20.53
N SER A 243 -14.95 10.48 -20.99
CA SER A 243 -14.86 11.72 -20.22
C SER A 243 -15.94 12.71 -20.64
N SER A 244 -16.65 13.26 -19.64
CA SER A 244 -17.65 14.34 -19.76
C SER A 244 -18.78 14.13 -20.78
N THR A 245 -19.93 13.68 -20.29
CA THR A 245 -21.22 14.03 -20.91
C THR A 245 -21.49 15.52 -20.72
N SER A 246 -21.24 16.33 -21.75
CA SER A 246 -21.74 17.69 -21.83
C SER A 246 -23.26 17.69 -22.03
N LEU A 247 -24.01 18.28 -21.10
CA LEU A 247 -25.45 18.52 -21.28
C LEU A 247 -25.65 19.63 -22.31
N GLY A 248 -26.19 19.28 -23.48
CA GLY A 248 -26.57 20.22 -24.53
C GLY A 248 -28.00 20.74 -24.36
N ASN A 249 -28.23 22.02 -24.66
CA ASN A 249 -29.55 22.66 -24.60
C ASN A 249 -30.44 22.28 -25.80
N VAL A 250 -31.65 21.81 -25.50
CA VAL A 250 -32.94 22.09 -26.17
C VAL A 250 -33.98 21.96 -25.02
N GLY A 251 -34.96 22.82 -24.77
CA GLY A 251 -35.71 23.74 -25.62
C GLY A 251 -37.00 23.07 -26.12
N ASP A 252 -38.21 23.61 -26.03
CA ASP A 252 -38.80 24.68 -25.18
C ASP A 252 -40.34 24.65 -25.44
N THR A 253 -41.31 25.10 -24.62
CA THR A 253 -41.44 25.94 -23.40
C THR A 253 -42.39 25.21 -22.40
N THR A 254 -43.01 25.71 -21.29
CA THR A 254 -43.48 27.02 -20.78
C THR A 254 -43.58 27.03 -19.23
N ALA A 255 -43.85 28.23 -18.67
CA ALA A 255 -44.46 28.49 -17.35
C ALA A 255 -43.60 28.41 -16.06
N LEU A 256 -43.17 29.60 -15.62
CA LEU A 256 -43.05 30.07 -14.23
C LEU A 256 -41.88 29.58 -13.34
N THR A 257 -41.12 30.58 -12.87
CA THR A 257 -40.23 30.63 -11.70
C THR A 257 -40.56 31.93 -10.93
N PRO A 258 -40.16 32.15 -9.64
CA PRO A 258 -38.89 31.72 -9.04
C PRO A 258 -38.94 31.28 -7.55
N LEU A 259 -37.73 31.17 -6.96
CA LEU A 259 -37.42 31.15 -5.52
C LEU A 259 -37.74 29.89 -4.69
N LEU A 260 -36.82 28.91 -4.75
CA LEU A 260 -36.07 28.42 -3.57
C LEU A 260 -34.97 27.43 -4.02
N ARG A 261 -33.68 27.81 -3.91
CA ARG A 261 -32.53 26.93 -4.23
C ARG A 261 -31.99 26.27 -2.97
N GLY A 262 -32.07 24.94 -2.90
CA GLY A 262 -31.52 24.16 -1.77
C GLY A 262 -31.66 22.64 -1.89
N ALA A 263 -31.74 22.09 -3.11
CA ALA A 263 -32.07 20.68 -3.33
C ALA A 263 -30.84 19.77 -3.45
N THR A 264 -30.76 18.76 -2.58
CA THR A 264 -29.93 17.56 -2.78
C THR A 264 -30.39 16.78 -4.00
N THR A 265 -29.47 16.42 -4.90
CA THR A 265 -29.77 15.62 -6.09
C THR A 265 -29.31 14.17 -5.91
N THR A 266 -30.26 13.26 -5.73
CA THR A 266 -30.02 11.82 -5.83
C THR A 266 -29.93 11.43 -7.32
N THR A 267 -28.82 10.82 -7.74
CA THR A 267 -28.59 10.50 -9.16
C THR A 267 -28.78 9.02 -9.45
N THR A 268 -29.95 8.63 -9.95
CA THR A 268 -30.17 7.33 -10.60
C THR A 268 -29.69 7.38 -12.04
N VAL A 269 -28.68 6.57 -12.40
CA VAL A 269 -28.14 6.51 -13.77
C VAL A 269 -28.82 5.38 -14.54
N GLN A 270 -29.48 5.70 -15.66
CA GLN A 270 -29.81 4.72 -16.69
C GLN A 270 -28.74 4.73 -17.78
N LEU A 271 -28.33 3.54 -18.22
CA LEU A 271 -27.37 3.34 -19.30
C LEU A 271 -28.10 3.37 -20.65
N LYS A 272 -27.61 4.17 -21.61
CA LYS A 272 -28.06 4.09 -23.00
C LYS A 272 -27.01 3.30 -23.80
N GLN A 273 -27.41 2.14 -24.29
CA GLN A 273 -26.60 1.30 -25.16
C GLN A 273 -26.30 2.02 -26.50
N THR A 274 -25.14 1.77 -27.08
CA THR A 274 -24.73 2.29 -28.40
C THR A 274 -24.08 1.14 -29.19
N ASP A 275 -24.12 1.21 -30.52
CA ASP A 275 -24.19 0.00 -31.34
C ASP A 275 -22.90 -0.81 -31.49
N SER A 276 -22.96 -2.02 -30.93
CA SER A 276 -22.52 -3.29 -31.52
C SER A 276 -21.33 -3.31 -32.49
N ASN A 277 -20.12 -3.44 -31.92
CA ASN A 277 -19.09 -4.31 -32.48
C ASN A 277 -18.72 -5.35 -31.41
N SER A 278 -18.72 -6.64 -31.77
CA SER A 278 -18.81 -7.74 -30.78
C SER A 278 -17.58 -7.94 -29.90
N GLN A 279 -16.39 -7.49 -30.33
CA GLN A 279 -15.16 -7.62 -29.55
C GLN A 279 -14.95 -6.50 -28.51
N ASP A 280 -15.46 -5.28 -28.75
CA ASP A 280 -15.34 -4.18 -27.77
C ASP A 280 -16.33 -4.34 -26.59
N GLN A 281 -17.41 -5.10 -26.77
CA GLN A 281 -18.38 -5.41 -25.69
C GLN A 281 -17.84 -6.39 -24.63
N GLN A 282 -16.64 -6.97 -24.81
CA GLN A 282 -16.06 -7.97 -23.90
C GLN A 282 -14.87 -7.47 -23.06
N LYS A 283 -14.57 -6.16 -23.09
CA LYS A 283 -13.46 -5.57 -22.30
C LYS A 283 -13.90 -5.16 -20.89
N PHE A 284 -12.94 -5.12 -19.97
CA PHE A 284 -13.09 -4.75 -18.55
C PHE A 284 -14.22 -5.54 -17.85
N GLN A 285 -14.32 -6.84 -18.12
CA GLN A 285 -15.28 -7.75 -17.51
C GLN A 285 -14.69 -8.51 -16.30
N LYS A 286 -13.36 -8.60 -16.22
CA LYS A 286 -12.64 -9.29 -15.13
C LYS A 286 -11.72 -8.36 -14.35
N TYR A 287 -11.05 -7.44 -15.04
CA TYR A 287 -9.96 -6.61 -14.54
C TYR A 287 -10.18 -5.12 -14.86
N LEU A 288 -9.51 -4.28 -14.07
CA LEU A 288 -9.32 -2.85 -14.31
C LEU A 288 -7.85 -2.59 -14.61
N ASN A 289 -7.56 -1.79 -15.63
CA ASN A 289 -6.24 -1.21 -15.81
C ASN A 289 -6.12 0.05 -14.96
N THR A 290 -5.13 0.11 -14.08
CA THR A 290 -4.99 1.19 -13.10
C THR A 290 -3.65 1.91 -13.17
N ALA A 291 -2.92 1.77 -14.28
CA ALA A 291 -1.61 2.39 -14.52
C ALA A 291 -1.56 3.89 -14.15
N GLN A 292 -2.54 4.69 -14.60
CA GLN A 292 -2.62 6.12 -14.31
C GLN A 292 -2.90 6.41 -12.82
N ALA A 293 -3.68 5.56 -12.16
CA ALA A 293 -3.99 5.70 -10.73
C ALA A 293 -2.77 5.40 -9.86
N LEU A 294 -2.09 4.29 -10.15
CA LEU A 294 -0.83 3.90 -9.50
C LEU A 294 0.22 5.00 -9.67
N HIS A 295 0.37 5.56 -10.87
CA HIS A 295 1.27 6.69 -11.12
C HIS A 295 0.93 7.91 -10.26
N GLN A 296 -0.35 8.30 -10.16
CA GLN A 296 -0.81 9.41 -9.30
C GLN A 296 -0.60 9.14 -7.80
N MET A 297 -0.59 7.87 -7.36
CA MET A 297 -0.25 7.45 -6.00
C MET A 297 1.27 7.47 -5.72
N GLY A 298 2.10 7.81 -6.71
CA GLY A 298 3.56 7.81 -6.59
C GLY A 298 4.23 6.46 -6.84
N VAL A 299 3.52 5.49 -7.41
CA VAL A 299 4.09 4.23 -7.91
C VAL A 299 4.81 4.52 -9.24
N ILE A 300 6.01 3.98 -9.43
CA ILE A 300 6.75 4.11 -10.68
C ILE A 300 6.07 3.25 -11.74
N VAL A 301 5.45 3.91 -12.73
CA VAL A 301 4.87 3.29 -13.93
C VAL A 301 5.70 3.78 -15.13
N PRO A 302 6.60 2.95 -15.71
CA PRO A 302 7.66 3.44 -16.60
C PRO A 302 7.16 4.24 -17.81
N GLU A 303 6.16 3.74 -18.52
CA GLU A 303 5.63 4.39 -19.75
C GLU A 303 5.06 5.79 -19.47
N LEU A 304 4.34 5.97 -18.36
CA LEU A 304 3.80 7.26 -17.95
C LEU A 304 4.92 8.19 -17.41
N SER A 305 5.94 7.62 -16.78
CA SER A 305 7.05 8.36 -16.16
C SER A 305 8.04 8.96 -17.17
N GLN A 306 8.04 8.50 -18.43
CA GLN A 306 8.96 8.98 -19.47
C GLN A 306 8.50 10.25 -20.21
N GLY A 307 7.19 10.52 -20.27
CA GLY A 307 6.60 11.55 -21.14
C GLY A 307 7.08 12.99 -20.89
N GLY A 308 7.54 13.31 -19.67
CA GLY A 308 8.04 14.64 -19.32
C GLY A 308 9.44 14.98 -19.86
N TRP A 309 10.26 13.97 -20.21
CA TRP A 309 11.72 14.18 -20.39
C TRP A 309 12.15 14.41 -21.84
N GLN A 310 11.44 13.83 -22.81
CA GLN A 310 11.83 13.90 -24.23
C GLN A 310 11.40 15.21 -24.93
N SER A 311 10.67 16.11 -24.26
CA SER A 311 10.03 17.29 -24.88
C SER A 311 10.76 18.63 -24.66
N GLN A 312 12.07 18.63 -24.38
CA GLN A 312 12.87 19.87 -24.22
C GLN A 312 14.01 20.05 -25.26
N THR A 313 13.97 19.33 -26.38
CA THR A 313 14.79 19.61 -27.58
C THR A 313 13.98 20.33 -28.66
N ALA A 314 13.37 21.46 -28.31
CA ALA A 314 12.79 22.37 -29.28
C ALA A 314 13.90 22.94 -30.19
N ARG A 315 14.03 22.39 -31.40
CA ARG A 315 14.93 22.93 -32.43
C ARG A 315 14.44 24.33 -32.82
N HIS A 316 15.15 25.37 -32.39
CA HIS A 316 14.90 26.75 -32.80
C HIS A 316 15.31 26.98 -34.26
N SER A 317 14.52 26.49 -35.22
CA SER A 317 14.62 26.85 -36.64
C SER A 317 14.06 28.25 -36.85
N SER A 318 14.93 29.28 -36.82
CA SER A 318 14.54 30.68 -36.96
C SER A 318 14.30 31.09 -38.43
N THR A 319 13.17 30.69 -39.01
CA THR A 319 12.75 31.14 -40.34
C THR A 319 12.22 32.58 -40.27
N ARG A 320 13.05 33.55 -40.68
CA ARG A 320 12.68 34.98 -40.72
C ARG A 320 11.77 35.27 -41.93
N GLY A 321 10.47 35.03 -41.78
CA GLY A 321 9.45 35.45 -42.75
C GLY A 321 9.05 36.92 -42.54
N LEU A 322 9.34 37.80 -43.52
CA LEU A 322 8.66 39.09 -43.62
C LEU A 322 7.30 38.88 -44.27
N GLN A 323 6.24 39.45 -43.69
CA GLN A 323 5.05 39.86 -44.42
C GLN A 323 4.43 41.08 -43.76
N SER A 324 4.06 42.07 -44.57
CA SER A 324 3.65 43.40 -44.14
C SER A 324 2.25 43.75 -44.66
N ALA A 325 1.30 44.03 -43.76
CA ALA A 325 0.04 44.67 -44.12
C ALA A 325 -0.68 45.29 -42.91
N GLY A 326 -1.38 46.40 -43.15
CA GLY A 326 -2.64 46.77 -42.49
C GLY A 326 -2.64 46.99 -40.97
N ALA A 327 -2.52 48.24 -40.53
CA ALA A 327 -2.90 48.62 -39.18
C ALA A 327 -4.42 48.81 -39.07
N ASN A 328 -5.05 48.25 -38.03
CA ASN A 328 -6.25 48.85 -37.45
C ASN A 328 -6.36 48.53 -35.95
N ARG A 329 -7.12 49.34 -35.20
CA ARG A 329 -7.04 49.41 -33.72
C ARG A 329 -8.03 48.48 -33.00
N GLY A 330 -7.65 48.01 -31.81
CA GLY A 330 -8.60 47.78 -30.71
C GLY A 330 -8.98 46.34 -30.38
N ALA A 331 -8.04 45.51 -29.92
CA ALA A 331 -8.34 44.29 -29.16
C ALA A 331 -7.24 43.99 -28.13
N SER A 332 -7.62 43.58 -26.92
CA SER A 332 -6.67 43.12 -25.90
C SER A 332 -6.21 41.69 -26.20
N LEU A 333 -4.91 41.49 -26.47
CA LEU A 333 -4.34 40.15 -26.66
C LEU A 333 -4.28 39.39 -25.31
N ALA A 334 -5.38 38.72 -24.97
CA ALA A 334 -5.36 37.61 -24.05
C ALA A 334 -4.64 36.43 -24.73
N ALA A 335 -3.33 36.28 -24.48
CA ALA A 335 -2.49 35.23 -25.03
C ALA A 335 -2.86 33.85 -24.44
N ARG A 336 -3.98 33.28 -24.90
CA ARG A 336 -4.46 31.95 -24.55
C ARG A 336 -3.58 30.89 -25.22
N THR A 337 -2.46 30.55 -24.59
CA THR A 337 -1.60 29.43 -25.00
C THR A 337 -2.35 28.11 -24.81
N THR A 338 -3.04 27.66 -25.86
CA THR A 338 -3.65 26.32 -25.90
C THR A 338 -2.54 25.30 -26.15
N THR A 339 -1.98 24.73 -25.08
CA THR A 339 -0.97 23.67 -25.16
C THR A 339 -1.61 22.35 -25.58
N THR A 340 -1.80 22.15 -26.89
CA THR A 340 -2.15 20.85 -27.45
C THR A 340 -0.96 19.91 -27.27
N VAL A 341 -1.05 18.98 -26.31
CA VAL A 341 0.00 17.98 -26.07
C VAL A 341 -0.03 16.94 -27.19
N GLY A 342 0.78 17.16 -28.23
CA GLY A 342 1.00 16.18 -29.29
C GLY A 342 1.76 14.97 -28.76
N VAL A 343 1.06 13.85 -28.56
CA VAL A 343 1.68 12.57 -28.19
C VAL A 343 2.52 12.08 -29.37
N GLY A 344 3.82 11.91 -29.16
CA GLY A 344 4.75 11.42 -30.18
C GLY A 344 4.41 9.98 -30.58
N ARG A 345 4.07 9.78 -31.86
CA ARG A 345 3.84 8.47 -32.46
C ARG A 345 5.11 7.61 -32.32
N ARG A 346 4.97 6.42 -31.71
CA ARG A 346 6.01 5.39 -31.60
C ARG A 346 5.40 4.09 -32.11
N ASP A 347 6.10 3.36 -32.98
CA ASP A 347 5.49 2.24 -33.70
C ASP A 347 5.22 1.02 -32.79
N SER A 348 4.08 0.39 -33.02
CA SER A 348 3.42 -0.50 -32.07
C SER A 348 3.83 -1.96 -32.21
N THR A 349 4.80 -2.40 -31.41
CA THR A 349 5.07 -3.84 -31.17
C THR A 349 5.36 -4.09 -29.68
N SER A 350 4.41 -4.75 -28.99
CA SER A 350 4.51 -5.28 -27.61
C SER A 350 4.96 -4.30 -26.50
N THR A 351 4.06 -3.43 -26.05
CA THR A 351 4.22 -2.65 -24.80
C THR A 351 3.66 -3.43 -23.60
N THR A 352 4.52 -4.19 -22.91
CA THR A 352 4.15 -4.85 -21.65
C THR A 352 4.44 -3.92 -20.46
N LEU A 353 3.39 -3.57 -19.71
CA LEU A 353 3.43 -2.63 -18.58
C LEU A 353 4.03 -3.25 -17.31
N GLU A 354 5.30 -3.67 -17.37
CA GLU A 354 5.99 -4.22 -16.20
C GLU A 354 6.45 -3.10 -15.25
N LEU A 355 6.03 -3.18 -14.00
CA LEU A 355 6.41 -2.24 -12.95
C LEU A 355 7.73 -2.65 -12.31
N PRO A 356 8.57 -1.71 -11.85
CA PRO A 356 9.66 -2.00 -10.93
C PRO A 356 9.19 -2.77 -9.70
N ASN A 357 10.08 -3.61 -9.15
CA ASN A 357 9.79 -4.51 -8.05
C ASN A 357 9.24 -3.82 -6.78
N VAL A 358 8.56 -4.59 -5.93
CA VAL A 358 7.89 -4.10 -4.72
C VAL A 358 8.84 -3.25 -3.86
N ILE A 359 10.08 -3.68 -3.64
CA ILE A 359 11.03 -2.93 -2.81
C ILE A 359 11.43 -1.57 -3.40
N THR A 360 11.50 -1.44 -4.73
CA THR A 360 11.66 -0.14 -5.40
C THR A 360 10.45 0.76 -5.17
N GLN A 361 9.23 0.21 -5.30
CA GLN A 361 7.99 0.97 -5.11
C GLN A 361 7.85 1.44 -3.66
N LEU A 362 8.16 0.59 -2.69
CA LEU A 362 8.20 0.93 -1.27
C LEU A 362 9.21 2.04 -0.99
N TYR A 363 10.41 2.02 -1.60
CA TYR A 363 11.35 3.12 -1.49
C TYR A 363 10.80 4.43 -2.05
N HIS A 364 10.34 4.42 -3.31
CA HIS A 364 9.85 5.64 -3.98
C HIS A 364 8.64 6.27 -3.26
N THR A 365 7.75 5.45 -2.69
CA THR A 365 6.56 5.90 -1.94
C THR A 365 6.85 6.22 -0.48
N SER A 366 7.90 5.66 0.13
CA SER A 366 8.37 6.01 1.49
C SER A 366 8.99 7.40 1.59
N THR A 367 9.40 8.01 0.48
CA THR A 367 9.96 9.37 0.44
C THR A 367 8.93 10.35 -0.11
N SER A 368 7.90 10.68 0.69
CA SER A 368 6.77 11.50 0.23
C SER A 368 6.42 12.72 1.09
N GLN A 369 6.73 12.75 2.39
CA GLN A 369 6.38 13.85 3.29
C GLN A 369 7.56 14.19 4.21
N LEU A 370 7.82 15.47 4.49
CA LEU A 370 8.94 15.92 5.33
C LEU A 370 8.51 16.86 6.46
N ALA A 371 9.23 16.82 7.58
CA ALA A 371 9.19 17.86 8.60
C ALA A 371 10.60 18.24 9.07
N TYR A 372 10.79 19.47 9.55
CA TYR A 372 12.07 19.97 10.07
C TYR A 372 11.91 20.40 11.53
N LEU A 373 12.78 19.90 12.40
CA LEU A 373 12.82 20.22 13.82
C LEU A 373 14.28 20.34 14.29
N ASN A 374 14.70 21.57 14.63
CA ASN A 374 15.93 21.87 15.35
C ASN A 374 17.20 21.15 14.84
N GLY A 375 17.42 21.19 13.51
CA GLY A 375 18.56 20.57 12.86
C GLY A 375 18.35 19.11 12.45
N GLN A 376 17.23 18.49 12.82
CA GLN A 376 16.81 17.20 12.29
C GLN A 376 15.74 17.38 11.21
N ILE A 377 15.78 16.52 10.19
CA ILE A 377 14.72 16.38 9.18
C ILE A 377 14.14 14.97 9.29
N VAL A 378 12.82 14.89 9.40
CA VAL A 378 12.07 13.64 9.43
C VAL A 378 11.40 13.44 8.08
N VAL A 379 11.47 12.24 7.51
CA VAL A 379 10.81 11.90 6.24
C VAL A 379 9.99 10.63 6.38
N MET A 380 8.75 10.66 5.91
CA MET A 380 7.81 9.53 5.94
C MET A 380 7.12 9.32 4.58
N GLY A 381 6.46 8.17 4.45
CA GLY A 381 5.75 7.76 3.23
C GLY A 381 4.43 8.48 2.98
N SER A 382 3.68 8.00 1.98
CA SER A 382 2.35 8.53 1.64
C SER A 382 1.22 7.90 2.47
N ASN A 383 0.02 8.42 2.28
CA ASN A 383 -1.23 7.86 2.79
C ASN A 383 -1.83 6.75 1.89
N ALA A 384 -1.21 6.49 0.72
CA ALA A 384 -1.78 5.67 -0.35
C ALA A 384 -1.05 4.32 -0.56
N VAL A 385 0.18 4.18 -0.06
CA VAL A 385 1.00 2.96 -0.13
C VAL A 385 1.65 2.74 1.25
N PRO A 386 1.60 1.52 1.82
CA PRO A 386 2.11 1.27 3.17
C PRO A 386 3.63 1.47 3.23
N SER A 387 4.10 2.34 4.13
CA SER A 387 5.53 2.55 4.40
C SER A 387 6.02 1.59 5.48
N LEU A 388 7.19 0.96 5.27
CA LEU A 388 7.81 0.01 6.22
C LEU A 388 8.91 0.67 7.09
N TRP A 389 9.29 1.90 6.75
CA TRP A 389 10.33 2.67 7.42
C TRP A 389 10.07 4.19 7.30
N TYR A 390 10.81 4.95 8.09
CA TYR A 390 10.90 6.42 8.07
C TYR A 390 12.35 6.86 8.26
N TRP A 391 12.68 8.11 7.96
CA TRP A 391 14.00 8.68 8.24
C TRP A 391 13.93 9.72 9.35
N VAL A 392 15.01 9.79 10.13
CA VAL A 392 15.38 10.94 10.96
C VAL A 392 16.85 11.22 10.64
N VAL A 393 17.15 12.38 10.06
CA VAL A 393 18.51 12.73 9.63
C VAL A 393 18.94 14.10 10.16
N ASP A 394 20.19 14.21 10.59
CA ASP A 394 20.78 15.50 10.97
C ASP A 394 21.18 16.28 9.71
N GLU A 395 20.81 17.56 9.66
CA GLU A 395 21.04 18.49 8.55
C GLU A 395 22.52 18.58 8.12
N ARG A 396 23.45 18.31 9.04
CA ARG A 396 24.90 18.34 8.83
C ARG A 396 25.42 17.10 8.11
N THR A 397 24.64 16.02 8.01
CA THR A 397 25.02 14.76 7.34
C THR A 397 24.93 14.85 5.80
N THR A 398 25.68 14.00 5.09
CA THR A 398 25.57 13.84 3.64
C THR A 398 24.58 12.74 3.24
N SER A 399 24.27 11.82 4.16
CA SER A 399 23.43 10.65 3.96
C SER A 399 22.91 10.15 5.31
N GLY A 400 21.68 9.63 5.36
CA GLY A 400 21.11 8.97 6.53
C GLY A 400 20.29 7.74 6.16
N ARG A 401 20.40 6.66 6.94
CA ARG A 401 19.63 5.42 6.76
C ARG A 401 18.23 5.55 7.37
N ALA A 402 17.28 4.78 6.84
CA ALA A 402 15.93 4.72 7.41
C ALA A 402 15.86 3.80 8.65
N THR A 403 14.89 4.06 9.52
CA THR A 403 14.52 3.26 10.70
C THR A 403 13.25 2.46 10.40
N TRP A 404 13.25 1.17 10.72
CA TRP A 404 12.12 0.27 10.49
C TRP A 404 10.97 0.52 11.47
N TRP A 405 9.73 0.58 10.96
CA TRP A 405 8.53 0.60 11.81
C TRP A 405 8.41 -0.67 12.66
N ALA A 406 8.78 -1.83 12.11
CA ALA A 406 8.84 -3.12 12.81
C ALA A 406 9.79 -3.15 14.04
N LYS A 407 10.62 -2.11 14.22
CA LYS A 407 11.53 -1.91 15.37
C LYS A 407 11.21 -0.66 16.19
N THR A 408 10.06 -0.02 15.94
CA THR A 408 9.63 1.24 16.57
C THR A 408 8.36 0.97 17.38
N HIS A 409 8.52 0.64 18.67
CA HIS A 409 7.39 0.32 19.54
C HIS A 409 6.58 1.59 19.87
N LEU A 410 5.35 1.65 19.38
CA LEU A 410 4.38 2.70 19.71
C LEU A 410 3.51 2.27 20.89
N ASN A 411 3.04 3.25 21.67
CA ASN A 411 1.96 3.02 22.63
C ASN A 411 0.61 2.97 21.89
N PHE A 412 -0.11 1.85 22.01
CA PHE A 412 -1.43 1.64 21.40
C PHE A 412 -2.61 2.07 22.31
N GLY A 413 -2.32 2.74 23.44
CA GLY A 413 -3.27 3.13 24.48
C GLY A 413 -3.16 2.22 25.70
N THR A 414 -3.26 0.91 25.49
CA THR A 414 -3.06 -0.13 26.50
C THR A 414 -2.24 -1.29 25.95
N GLU A 415 -1.63 -2.08 26.84
CA GLU A 415 -0.89 -3.29 26.45
C GLU A 415 -1.81 -4.35 25.80
N VAL A 416 -3.10 -4.39 26.15
CA VAL A 416 -4.08 -5.28 25.49
C VAL A 416 -4.31 -4.86 24.03
N GLN A 417 -4.42 -3.56 23.74
CA GLN A 417 -4.53 -3.04 22.37
C GLN A 417 -3.27 -3.32 21.54
N LYS A 418 -2.08 -3.25 22.14
CA LYS A 418 -0.83 -3.68 21.51
C LYS A 418 -0.84 -5.19 21.22
N ASN A 419 -1.22 -6.01 22.21
CA ASN A 419 -1.31 -7.46 22.06
C ASN A 419 -2.31 -7.87 20.97
N PHE A 420 -3.45 -7.20 20.82
CA PHE A 420 -4.39 -7.43 19.71
C PHE A 420 -3.75 -7.25 18.32
N VAL A 421 -2.81 -6.32 18.18
CA VAL A 421 -2.05 -6.11 16.94
C VAL A 421 -0.96 -7.19 16.80
N GLU A 422 -0.09 -7.32 17.81
CA GLU A 422 1.07 -8.21 17.76
C GLU A 422 0.69 -9.71 17.72
N ASN A 423 -0.46 -10.10 18.27
CA ASN A 423 -0.96 -11.48 18.22
C ASN A 423 -1.40 -11.93 16.82
N GLN A 424 -1.80 -11.00 15.94
CA GLN A 424 -2.15 -11.33 14.55
C GLN A 424 -0.96 -11.28 13.59
N LEU A 425 0.16 -10.64 13.94
CA LEU A 425 1.35 -10.52 13.07
C LEU A 425 1.94 -11.88 12.63
N GLY A 426 1.66 -12.96 13.37
CA GLY A 426 1.89 -14.33 12.96
C GLY A 426 1.95 -15.30 14.13
N PHE A 427 2.26 -16.58 13.85
CA PHE A 427 2.38 -17.61 14.88
C PHE A 427 3.76 -17.55 15.56
N LYS A 428 3.77 -17.61 16.90
CA LYS A 428 4.98 -17.88 17.68
C LYS A 428 4.77 -19.18 18.45
N SER A 429 5.66 -20.14 18.26
CA SER A 429 5.68 -21.39 19.03
C SER A 429 6.27 -21.16 20.43
N GLU A 430 5.91 -22.02 21.37
CA GLU A 430 6.61 -22.18 22.66
C GLU A 430 7.90 -23.00 22.46
N ASP A 431 7.96 -23.84 21.42
CA ASP A 431 9.15 -24.54 20.97
C ASP A 431 10.01 -23.61 20.09
N ASN A 432 11.14 -23.16 20.64
CA ASN A 432 12.09 -22.27 19.98
C ASN A 432 12.92 -22.95 18.88
N SER A 433 12.80 -24.27 18.66
CA SER A 433 13.54 -24.98 17.60
C SER A 433 12.95 -24.80 16.20
N ASN A 434 11.69 -24.34 16.08
CA ASN A 434 11.04 -24.16 14.78
C ASN A 434 11.57 -22.92 14.03
N THR A 435 12.65 -23.12 13.26
CA THR A 435 13.26 -22.10 12.39
C THR A 435 12.44 -21.74 11.14
N SER A 436 11.32 -22.43 10.87
CA SER A 436 10.45 -22.18 9.70
C SER A 436 9.41 -21.08 9.95
N LEU A 437 9.37 -20.49 11.15
CA LEU A 437 8.54 -19.33 11.45
C LEU A 437 9.31 -18.05 11.09
N THR A 438 9.00 -17.46 9.93
CA THR A 438 9.63 -16.22 9.45
C THR A 438 8.83 -14.96 9.78
N ASN A 439 7.61 -15.09 10.31
CA ASN A 439 6.71 -13.96 10.62
C ASN A 439 7.20 -12.99 11.71
N PHE A 440 6.75 -11.73 11.66
CA PHE A 440 7.17 -10.66 12.59
C PHE A 440 7.03 -11.05 14.08
N LYS A 441 5.94 -11.73 14.49
CA LYS A 441 5.74 -12.12 15.90
C LYS A 441 6.78 -13.13 16.38
N SER A 442 7.09 -14.13 15.57
CA SER A 442 8.14 -15.11 15.87
C SER A 442 9.53 -14.46 16.00
N GLN A 443 9.80 -13.43 15.19
CA GLN A 443 11.07 -12.67 15.21
C GLN A 443 11.10 -11.55 16.27
N GLY A 444 10.07 -11.42 17.12
CA GLY A 444 10.03 -10.41 18.19
C GLY A 444 9.88 -8.96 17.67
N LEU A 445 9.27 -8.79 16.50
CA LEU A 445 9.07 -7.51 15.83
C LEU A 445 7.61 -7.02 15.99
N THR A 446 7.44 -5.69 16.05
CA THR A 446 6.13 -5.04 16.20
C THR A 446 5.51 -4.67 14.84
N GLN A 447 4.43 -3.88 14.84
CA GLN A 447 3.68 -3.47 13.64
C GLN A 447 4.60 -2.96 12.52
N PRO A 448 4.65 -3.62 11.35
CA PRO A 448 5.71 -3.40 10.38
C PRO A 448 5.49 -2.25 9.40
N ALA A 449 4.25 -1.77 9.24
CA ALA A 449 3.93 -0.77 8.22
C ALA A 449 2.74 0.15 8.55
N TYR A 450 2.78 1.36 7.99
CA TYR A 450 1.78 2.42 8.22
C TYR A 450 1.47 3.21 6.95
N LEU A 451 0.19 3.58 6.79
CA LEU A 451 -0.32 4.51 5.78
C LEU A 451 -0.33 5.91 6.41
N ILE A 452 0.65 6.75 6.07
CA ILE A 452 0.98 7.97 6.80
C ILE A 452 0.06 9.11 6.36
N SER A 453 -0.85 9.53 7.23
CA SER A 453 -1.77 10.64 6.98
C SER A 453 -1.06 12.00 6.96
N GLY A 454 0.01 12.16 7.74
CA GLY A 454 0.91 13.30 7.69
C GLY A 454 1.81 13.43 8.91
N LEU A 455 2.76 14.37 8.84
CA LEU A 455 3.62 14.82 9.94
C LEU A 455 3.82 16.33 9.88
N ASP A 456 3.93 16.97 11.05
CA ASP A 456 4.20 18.40 11.21
C ASP A 456 4.91 18.68 12.54
N VAL A 457 5.31 19.93 12.79
CA VAL A 457 6.07 20.33 13.99
C VAL A 457 5.39 21.48 14.74
N VAL A 458 5.23 21.32 16.05
CA VAL A 458 4.64 22.32 16.95
C VAL A 458 5.31 22.26 18.32
N ALA A 459 5.60 23.42 18.94
CA ALA A 459 6.20 23.53 20.28
C ALA A 459 7.42 22.60 20.49
N ASP A 460 8.37 22.63 19.56
CA ASP A 460 9.59 21.79 19.52
C ASP A 460 9.36 20.26 19.51
N HIS A 461 8.14 19.81 19.19
CA HIS A 461 7.79 18.40 19.05
C HIS A 461 7.33 18.07 17.63
N LEU A 462 7.66 16.85 17.18
CA LEU A 462 7.07 16.25 15.99
C LEU A 462 5.70 15.64 16.34
N VAL A 463 4.68 15.97 15.55
CA VAL A 463 3.38 15.29 15.56
C VAL A 463 3.23 14.51 14.26
N PHE A 464 2.75 13.27 14.33
CA PHE A 464 2.39 12.48 13.14
C PHE A 464 1.08 11.73 13.35
N ALA A 465 0.39 11.44 12.25
CA ALA A 465 -0.82 10.63 12.23
C ALA A 465 -0.76 9.62 11.09
N ALA A 466 -1.25 8.40 11.34
CA ALA A 466 -1.25 7.32 10.36
C ALA A 466 -2.32 6.28 10.68
N PHE A 467 -2.79 5.57 9.65
CA PHE A 467 -3.43 4.28 9.86
C PHE A 467 -2.36 3.19 9.96
N LYS A 468 -2.49 2.28 10.94
CA LYS A 468 -1.84 0.97 10.89
C LYS A 468 -2.24 0.31 9.56
N ALA A 469 -1.27 -0.21 8.80
CA ALA A 469 -1.57 -1.10 7.69
C ALA A 469 -1.97 -2.50 8.21
N GLY A 470 -2.85 -3.20 7.50
CA GLY A 470 -3.14 -4.60 7.78
C GLY A 470 -1.85 -5.41 7.71
N ALA A 471 -1.57 -6.21 8.74
CA ALA A 471 -0.33 -6.99 8.83
C ALA A 471 -0.62 -8.26 9.62
N VAL A 472 -0.39 -9.41 9.00
CA VAL A 472 -0.91 -10.71 9.45
C VAL A 472 0.04 -11.86 9.10
N GLY A 473 -0.14 -13.01 9.74
CA GLY A 473 0.51 -14.25 9.33
C GLY A 473 -0.10 -14.86 8.06
N TYR A 474 0.65 -15.69 7.32
CA TYR A 474 0.10 -16.58 6.29
C TYR A 474 0.84 -17.93 6.26
N ASP A 475 0.16 -18.96 5.78
CA ASP A 475 0.69 -20.33 5.73
C ASP A 475 1.57 -20.57 4.50
N MET A 476 2.80 -21.04 4.74
CA MET A 476 3.82 -21.44 3.76
C MET A 476 3.90 -22.96 3.57
N THR A 477 2.95 -23.73 4.11
CA THR A 477 2.87 -25.18 3.83
C THR A 477 2.69 -25.47 2.34
N THR A 478 3.36 -26.51 1.88
CA THR A 478 3.22 -27.09 0.53
C THR A 478 2.28 -28.30 0.51
N ASP A 479 1.78 -28.73 1.68
CA ASP A 479 0.73 -29.76 1.76
C ASP A 479 -0.62 -29.14 1.38
N SER A 480 -1.17 -29.58 0.25
CA SER A 480 -2.47 -29.14 -0.26
C SER A 480 -3.65 -29.60 0.60
N ASN A 481 -3.45 -30.55 1.52
CA ASN A 481 -4.48 -31.08 2.41
C ASN A 481 -4.57 -30.34 3.75
N ALA A 482 -3.57 -29.52 4.10
CA ALA A 482 -3.55 -28.76 5.34
C ALA A 482 -4.71 -27.73 5.38
N SER A 483 -5.47 -27.68 6.48
CA SER A 483 -6.66 -26.81 6.61
C SER A 483 -6.38 -25.34 6.26
N THR A 484 -5.18 -24.85 6.59
CA THR A 484 -4.72 -23.47 6.37
C THR A 484 -3.96 -23.24 5.05
N TYR A 485 -3.83 -24.24 4.18
CA TYR A 485 -3.15 -24.12 2.88
C TYR A 485 -3.68 -22.94 2.04
N ASN A 486 -2.74 -22.21 1.42
CA ASN A 486 -2.97 -20.99 0.64
C ASN A 486 -3.89 -19.97 1.34
N GLN A 487 -3.62 -19.65 2.62
CA GLN A 487 -4.46 -18.76 3.42
C GLN A 487 -3.65 -17.76 4.26
N ALA A 488 -4.14 -16.53 4.39
CA ALA A 488 -3.75 -15.60 5.45
C ALA A 488 -4.51 -15.91 6.74
N LEU A 489 -3.86 -15.73 7.90
CA LEU A 489 -4.39 -16.08 9.22
C LEU A 489 -4.71 -14.81 10.01
N THR A 490 -6.00 -14.52 10.18
CA THR A 490 -6.50 -13.20 10.58
C THR A 490 -8.00 -13.23 10.91
N TRP A 491 -8.45 -12.48 11.92
CA TRP A 491 -9.81 -12.60 12.45
C TRP A 491 -10.35 -11.26 12.95
N SER A 492 -11.67 -11.21 13.19
CA SER A 492 -12.32 -10.05 13.80
C SER A 492 -12.02 -9.98 15.30
N THR A 493 -11.59 -8.80 15.75
CA THR A 493 -11.24 -8.48 17.15
C THR A 493 -12.18 -7.45 17.77
N THR A 494 -13.41 -7.38 17.26
CA THR A 494 -14.48 -6.60 17.90
C THR A 494 -14.81 -7.18 19.28
N ALA A 495 -14.77 -6.33 20.30
CA ALA A 495 -15.13 -6.67 21.68
C ALA A 495 -16.52 -7.32 21.79
N GLY A 496 -16.68 -8.27 22.72
CA GLY A 496 -17.92 -9.04 22.90
C GLY A 496 -19.13 -8.18 23.27
N LEU A 497 -20.34 -8.66 22.96
CA LEU A 497 -21.60 -7.97 23.30
C LEU A 497 -21.81 -7.82 24.82
N ASP A 498 -21.15 -8.67 25.60
CA ASP A 498 -21.12 -8.72 27.06
C ASP A 498 -19.98 -7.90 27.69
N SER A 499 -19.29 -7.07 26.90
CA SER A 499 -18.23 -6.17 27.39
C SER A 499 -18.79 -5.16 28.40
N ASP A 500 -18.06 -4.95 29.50
CA ASP A 500 -18.45 -4.00 30.53
C ASP A 500 -18.39 -2.55 30.01
N GLY A 501 -19.28 -1.69 30.53
CA GLY A 501 -19.41 -0.32 30.06
C GLY A 501 -18.15 0.53 30.28
N GLY A 502 -17.89 1.47 29.36
CA GLY A 502 -16.78 2.42 29.42
C GLY A 502 -15.63 2.10 28.45
N TYR A 503 -14.99 3.14 27.91
CA TYR A 503 -14.00 3.00 26.82
C TYR A 503 -12.89 2.00 27.12
N ASN A 504 -12.28 2.07 28.31
CA ASN A 504 -11.19 1.18 28.68
C ASN A 504 -11.61 -0.30 28.63
N ASN A 505 -12.74 -0.63 29.26
CA ASN A 505 -13.28 -1.99 29.31
C ASN A 505 -13.61 -2.56 27.92
N LEU A 506 -14.08 -1.71 27.00
CA LEU A 506 -14.29 -2.08 25.60
C LEU A 506 -12.98 -2.38 24.86
N VAL A 507 -11.92 -1.59 25.05
CA VAL A 507 -10.63 -1.79 24.35
C VAL A 507 -9.71 -2.82 25.02
N THR A 508 -9.98 -3.19 26.28
CA THR A 508 -9.29 -4.27 27.00
C THR A 508 -10.10 -5.57 27.09
N ASN A 509 -11.24 -5.67 26.42
CA ASN A 509 -12.00 -6.91 26.29
C ASN A 509 -11.17 -8.00 25.60
N THR A 510 -11.35 -9.29 25.93
CA THR A 510 -10.52 -10.38 25.39
C THR A 510 -11.07 -11.05 24.12
N ALA A 511 -12.23 -10.64 23.61
CA ALA A 511 -12.82 -11.23 22.41
C ALA A 511 -11.90 -11.07 21.19
N GLY A 512 -11.33 -12.19 20.74
CA GLY A 512 -10.40 -12.21 19.62
C GLY A 512 -8.93 -11.98 19.99
N LEU A 513 -8.54 -11.95 21.27
CA LEU A 513 -7.20 -11.52 21.66
C LEU A 513 -6.07 -12.41 21.09
N ASN A 514 -6.25 -13.74 21.11
CA ASN A 514 -5.23 -14.70 20.67
C ASN A 514 -5.65 -15.49 19.41
N GLY A 515 -6.91 -15.40 18.99
CA GLY A 515 -7.49 -16.22 17.92
C GLY A 515 -8.96 -15.89 17.65
N PRO A 516 -9.58 -16.50 16.64
CA PRO A 516 -10.95 -16.19 16.22
C PRO A 516 -12.03 -16.53 17.28
N ILE A 517 -13.13 -15.77 17.23
CA ILE A 517 -14.33 -15.97 18.06
C ILE A 517 -15.59 -15.39 17.40
N ASN A 518 -15.46 -14.24 16.73
CA ASN A 518 -16.57 -13.56 16.06
C ASN A 518 -17.01 -14.28 14.77
N GLY A 519 -18.31 -14.23 14.51
CA GLY A 519 -19.02 -14.95 13.45
C GLY A 519 -20.51 -14.60 13.51
N LEU A 520 -21.35 -15.25 12.70
CA LEU A 520 -22.81 -15.04 12.76
C LEU A 520 -23.40 -15.80 13.97
N PHE A 521 -23.99 -15.06 14.91
CA PHE A 521 -24.74 -15.57 16.04
C PHE A 521 -26.21 -15.16 15.90
N THR A 522 -27.11 -16.13 15.80
CA THR A 522 -28.56 -15.93 15.89
C THR A 522 -28.96 -15.93 17.37
N LEU A 523 -29.47 -14.80 17.86
CA LEU A 523 -29.77 -14.57 19.28
C LEU A 523 -31.25 -14.20 19.38
N LEU A 524 -32.07 -15.12 19.90
CA LEU A 524 -33.54 -15.02 19.87
C LEU A 524 -34.05 -14.86 18.44
N ASP A 525 -34.67 -13.73 18.11
CA ASP A 525 -35.20 -13.34 16.81
C ASP A 525 -34.26 -12.42 16.00
N THR A 526 -33.14 -11.99 16.59
CA THR A 526 -32.15 -11.10 15.96
C THR A 526 -30.82 -11.82 15.66
N PHE A 527 -29.88 -11.12 15.02
CA PHE A 527 -28.55 -11.66 14.74
C PHE A 527 -27.45 -10.63 15.03
N ALA A 528 -26.29 -11.14 15.45
CA ALA A 528 -25.07 -10.37 15.64
C ALA A 528 -23.91 -11.00 14.88
N TYR A 529 -22.91 -10.20 14.52
CA TYR A 529 -21.63 -10.66 13.96
C TYR A 529 -20.49 -10.67 14.99
N VAL A 530 -20.86 -10.60 16.27
CA VAL A 530 -19.97 -10.41 17.43
C VAL A 530 -20.37 -11.43 18.49
N THR A 531 -19.39 -11.98 19.21
CA THR A 531 -19.61 -12.99 20.25
C THR A 531 -20.54 -12.50 21.37
N PRO A 532 -21.50 -13.32 21.83
CA PRO A 532 -22.36 -12.99 22.96
C PRO A 532 -21.67 -13.19 24.33
N VAL A 533 -20.51 -13.85 24.38
CA VAL A 533 -19.71 -14.06 25.61
C VAL A 533 -18.22 -13.84 25.35
N SER A 534 -17.53 -13.26 26.34
CA SER A 534 -16.10 -12.91 26.30
C SER A 534 -15.52 -12.77 27.73
N GLY A 535 -14.23 -12.45 27.85
CA GLY A 535 -13.60 -12.20 29.15
C GLY A 535 -13.70 -13.38 30.12
N MET A 536 -14.12 -13.09 31.35
CA MET A 536 -14.41 -14.07 32.41
C MET A 536 -15.93 -14.32 32.57
N LYS A 537 -16.72 -14.20 31.47
CA LYS A 537 -18.18 -14.40 31.47
C LYS A 537 -18.62 -15.72 30.82
N GLY A 538 -17.69 -16.65 30.63
CA GLY A 538 -17.92 -18.01 30.11
C GLY A 538 -18.45 -18.98 31.17
N GLY A 539 -18.69 -20.22 30.74
CA GLY A 539 -19.24 -21.28 31.59
C GLY A 539 -20.75 -21.11 31.85
N SER A 540 -21.38 -22.14 32.42
CA SER A 540 -22.82 -22.12 32.74
C SER A 540 -23.21 -21.19 33.90
N LYS A 541 -22.22 -20.59 34.57
CA LYS A 541 -22.36 -19.62 35.66
C LYS A 541 -21.84 -18.22 35.31
N ASN A 542 -21.42 -18.00 34.06
CA ASN A 542 -20.87 -16.74 33.56
C ASN A 542 -19.71 -16.16 34.42
N ASN A 543 -18.80 -17.03 34.85
CA ASN A 543 -17.66 -16.69 35.71
C ASN A 543 -16.34 -17.39 35.30
N GLU A 544 -16.30 -18.04 34.14
CA GLU A 544 -15.13 -18.76 33.61
C GLU A 544 -14.50 -18.00 32.42
N GLU A 545 -13.24 -18.30 32.10
CA GLU A 545 -12.55 -17.71 30.94
C GLU A 545 -13.19 -18.19 29.62
N VAL A 546 -13.38 -17.25 28.68
CA VAL A 546 -13.68 -17.53 27.26
C VAL A 546 -12.39 -17.45 26.46
N GLN A 547 -11.78 -18.61 26.20
CA GLN A 547 -10.45 -18.70 25.59
C GLN A 547 -10.46 -18.51 24.07
N THR A 548 -9.36 -17.96 23.54
CA THR A 548 -9.04 -17.94 22.11
C THR A 548 -7.61 -18.45 21.92
N THR A 549 -7.33 -19.08 20.78
CA THR A 549 -6.00 -19.60 20.44
C THR A 549 -5.69 -19.41 18.97
N TYR A 550 -4.41 -19.28 18.63
CA TYR A 550 -3.99 -18.99 17.25
C TYR A 550 -4.37 -20.17 16.33
N PRO A 551 -4.87 -19.94 15.10
CA PRO A 551 -5.33 -20.99 14.19
C PRO A 551 -4.17 -21.80 13.56
N VAL A 552 -3.48 -22.59 14.39
CA VAL A 552 -2.52 -23.64 14.05
C VAL A 552 -2.90 -24.87 14.87
N LYS A 553 -2.96 -26.05 14.24
CA LYS A 553 -3.38 -27.28 14.91
C LYS A 553 -2.35 -27.72 15.97
N SER A 554 -2.82 -28.29 17.09
CA SER A 554 -1.99 -28.56 18.27
C SER A 554 -0.77 -29.46 18.00
N ASP A 555 -0.95 -30.45 17.13
CA ASP A 555 0.05 -31.41 16.66
C ASP A 555 0.98 -30.85 15.55
N GLN A 556 0.62 -29.69 14.98
CA GLN A 556 1.40 -29.02 13.93
C GLN A 556 2.22 -27.83 14.45
N LYS A 557 2.10 -27.43 15.73
CA LYS A 557 2.83 -26.27 16.30
C LYS A 557 4.34 -26.29 16.02
N ALA A 558 4.99 -27.44 16.21
CA ALA A 558 6.44 -27.60 16.05
C ALA A 558 6.91 -27.58 14.58
N THR A 559 6.03 -27.91 13.63
CA THR A 559 6.34 -27.99 12.18
C THR A 559 5.68 -26.89 11.35
N ALA A 560 4.90 -26.00 11.97
CA ALA A 560 4.18 -24.92 11.32
C ALA A 560 5.13 -23.96 10.57
N LYS A 561 4.72 -23.52 9.38
CA LYS A 561 5.48 -22.60 8.52
C LYS A 561 4.68 -21.33 8.30
N ILE A 562 4.76 -20.39 9.23
CA ILE A 562 4.00 -19.14 9.18
C ILE A 562 4.93 -17.96 8.89
N ALA A 563 4.75 -17.36 7.71
CA ALA A 563 5.41 -16.13 7.26
C ALA A 563 4.49 -14.92 7.48
N SER A 564 4.93 -13.71 7.08
CA SER A 564 4.13 -12.47 7.24
C SER A 564 3.72 -11.83 5.92
N LEU A 565 2.55 -11.19 5.94
CA LEU A 565 1.92 -10.53 4.81
C LEU A 565 1.38 -9.15 5.24
N ILE A 566 1.55 -8.14 4.37
CA ILE A 566 1.11 -6.76 4.59
C ILE A 566 0.05 -6.38 3.54
N ASN A 567 -1.06 -5.84 4.02
CA ASN A 567 -2.18 -5.34 3.20
C ASN A 567 -1.97 -3.86 2.86
N ALA A 568 -2.48 -3.43 1.71
CA ALA A 568 -2.42 -2.05 1.23
C ALA A 568 -3.59 -1.18 1.75
N SER A 569 -4.24 -1.61 2.84
CA SER A 569 -5.30 -0.88 3.55
C SER A 569 -5.20 -1.10 5.06
N PRO A 570 -5.97 -0.39 5.90
CA PRO A 570 -6.01 -0.61 7.35
C PRO A 570 -6.68 -1.93 7.79
N LEU A 571 -7.23 -2.71 6.86
CA LEU A 571 -7.98 -3.92 7.17
C LEU A 571 -7.04 -5.12 7.38
N ASN A 572 -7.10 -5.77 8.53
CA ASN A 572 -6.35 -7.02 8.78
C ASN A 572 -6.94 -8.22 8.02
N SER A 573 -8.27 -8.27 7.79
CA SER A 573 -8.96 -9.41 7.17
C SER A 573 -9.86 -8.97 6.00
N TYR A 574 -9.65 -9.56 4.83
CA TYR A 574 -10.42 -9.30 3.60
C TYR A 574 -11.49 -10.38 3.29
N GLY A 575 -11.74 -11.32 4.20
CA GLY A 575 -12.70 -12.41 3.98
C GLY A 575 -14.12 -11.88 3.74
N ASP A 576 -14.81 -12.38 2.71
CA ASP A 576 -16.17 -11.96 2.35
C ASP A 576 -17.23 -12.49 3.33
N ASN A 577 -17.32 -11.88 4.51
CA ASN A 577 -18.28 -12.25 5.54
C ASN A 577 -18.90 -11.01 6.22
N GLY A 578 -20.07 -11.18 6.84
CA GLY A 578 -20.85 -10.08 7.40
C GLY A 578 -20.15 -9.30 8.51
N ASP A 579 -19.34 -9.98 9.34
CA ASP A 579 -18.50 -9.37 10.38
C ASP A 579 -17.49 -8.35 9.80
N LYS A 580 -17.03 -8.59 8.57
CA LYS A 580 -16.06 -7.75 7.86
C LYS A 580 -16.72 -6.72 6.95
N LYS A 581 -17.90 -7.03 6.38
CA LYS A 581 -18.63 -6.13 5.44
C LYS A 581 -18.99 -4.77 6.05
N ALA A 582 -19.38 -4.74 7.33
CA ALA A 582 -19.67 -3.50 8.04
C ALA A 582 -18.46 -2.55 8.18
N ILE A 583 -17.24 -3.09 8.16
CA ILE A 583 -15.98 -2.34 8.28
C ILE A 583 -15.50 -1.88 6.89
N HIS A 584 -15.56 -2.76 5.88
CA HIS A 584 -15.16 -2.48 4.50
C HIS A 584 -15.91 -1.27 3.90
N LEU A 585 -17.22 -1.16 4.18
CA LEU A 585 -18.05 -0.06 3.69
C LEU A 585 -17.69 1.31 4.29
N ARG A 586 -17.34 1.36 5.58
CA ARG A 586 -16.96 2.61 6.26
C ARG A 586 -15.63 3.14 5.74
N TRP A 587 -14.62 2.29 5.63
CA TRP A 587 -13.29 2.73 5.22
C TRP A 587 -13.28 3.46 3.87
N LYS A 588 -13.97 2.95 2.83
CA LYS A 588 -14.03 3.66 1.54
C LYS A 588 -14.86 4.94 1.58
N ALA A 589 -15.93 4.98 2.37
CA ALA A 589 -16.71 6.20 2.57
C ALA A 589 -15.87 7.33 3.20
N ASP A 590 -14.87 6.99 4.01
CA ASP A 590 -13.98 7.97 4.63
C ASP A 590 -12.69 8.22 3.82
N SER A 591 -12.12 7.21 3.14
CA SER A 591 -11.01 7.42 2.18
C SER A 591 -11.40 8.37 1.05
N SER A 592 -12.59 8.20 0.46
CA SER A 592 -13.10 9.11 -0.59
C SER A 592 -13.32 10.53 -0.06
N LYS A 593 -13.80 10.69 1.19
CA LYS A 593 -13.84 12.01 1.86
C LYS A 593 -12.45 12.58 2.12
N ILE A 594 -11.45 11.77 2.49
CA ILE A 594 -10.07 12.23 2.72
C ILE A 594 -9.47 12.77 1.41
N PHE A 595 -9.60 12.05 0.30
CA PHE A 595 -9.21 12.56 -1.03
C PHE A 595 -9.92 13.88 -1.38
N LEU A 596 -11.23 13.99 -1.13
CA LEU A 596 -12.01 15.23 -1.33
C LEU A 596 -11.66 16.37 -0.35
N THR A 597 -11.15 16.06 0.84
CA THR A 597 -10.87 17.05 1.91
C THR A 597 -9.45 17.59 1.82
N ILE A 598 -8.46 16.77 1.44
CA ILE A 598 -7.10 17.23 1.12
C ILE A 598 -7.13 18.22 -0.06
N GLY A 599 -7.98 17.97 -1.07
CA GLY A 599 -8.26 18.90 -2.18
C GLY A 599 -8.97 20.21 -1.79
N LYS A 600 -9.46 20.33 -0.54
CA LYS A 600 -10.00 21.57 0.04
C LYS A 600 -9.01 22.24 1.00
N LEU A 601 -8.30 21.47 1.82
CA LEU A 601 -7.25 21.99 2.72
C LEU A 601 -6.11 22.67 1.95
N THR A 602 -5.68 22.09 0.82
CA THR A 602 -4.69 22.72 -0.09
C THR A 602 -5.16 24.04 -0.72
N LYS A 603 -6.47 24.32 -0.75
CA LYS A 603 -7.00 25.67 -1.09
C LYS A 603 -7.16 26.59 0.13
N ALA A 604 -7.49 26.05 1.30
CA ALA A 604 -7.65 26.84 2.52
C ALA A 604 -6.32 27.44 3.00
N VAL A 605 -5.21 26.69 2.92
CA VAL A 605 -3.87 27.13 3.35
C VAL A 605 -3.22 28.11 2.36
N SER A 606 -3.83 28.36 1.19
CA SER A 606 -3.36 29.38 0.22
C SER A 606 -4.00 30.77 0.45
N LEU A 607 -4.69 30.97 1.58
CA LEU A 607 -5.52 32.16 1.85
C LEU A 607 -5.42 32.69 3.30
N MET A 608 -4.30 32.39 3.98
CA MET A 608 -3.86 32.99 5.25
C MET A 608 -2.38 33.36 5.16
#